data_AF-A0A538C7K5-F1
#
_entry.id   AF-A0A538C7K5-F1
#
_cell.length_a   1.000
_cell.length_b   1.000
_cell.length_c   1.000
_cell.angle_alpha   90.00
_cell.angle_beta   90.00
_cell.angle_gamma   90.00
#
_symmetry.space_group_name_H-M   'P 1'
#
loop_
_entity.id
_entity.type
_entity.pdbx_description
1 polymer ?
#
loop_
_entity_poly.entity_id
_entity_poly.type
_entity_poly.pdbx_seq_one_letter_code
_entity_poly.pdbx_strand_id
1 'polypeptide(L)'
;MWEKVGYGRTQRAGVEGLLPPLHLGSEASSERTVVPFRGTFDHTLDAKNRLTIPARYRAALSDGVVLAMPIDMRPCVGVWRPAEYESFSRRALDEISPLSPRRSELERFFYGNSQEADLDAAGRIMIPGFLGDHAQLKKEVVVVGVGDRMELWSRGGWDEHRPTLLSGVAEITASVAHA
;
A
#
# COMPACT_ATOMS: atom_id res chain seq x y z
N MET A 1 -3.27 85.38 -35.04
CA MET A 1 -4.46 84.86 -35.74
C MET A 1 -4.10 83.43 -36.12
N TRP A 2 -4.58 82.35 -35.49
CA TRP A 2 -5.81 82.07 -34.75
C TRP A 2 -5.50 81.07 -33.61
N GLU A 3 -6.47 80.90 -32.73
CA GLU A 3 -6.38 80.46 -31.33
C GLU A 3 -6.05 79.01 -30.99
N LYS A 4 -5.66 78.86 -29.71
CA LYS A 4 -5.57 77.65 -28.90
C LYS A 4 -6.86 76.82 -28.89
N VAL A 5 -6.72 75.49 -28.88
CA VAL A 5 -7.42 74.62 -27.91
C VAL A 5 -6.48 73.48 -27.52
N GLY A 6 -6.28 73.29 -26.22
CA GLY A 6 -5.53 72.18 -25.63
C GLY A 6 -6.45 71.14 -24.97
N TYR A 7 -5.79 70.21 -24.25
CA TYR A 7 -6.26 68.99 -23.56
C TYR A 7 -6.16 67.71 -24.42
N GLY A 8 -5.47 66.64 -24.02
CA GLY A 8 -4.72 66.35 -22.80
C GLY A 8 -4.04 64.98 -22.98
N ARG A 9 -2.91 64.79 -22.26
CA ARG A 9 -2.08 63.57 -22.21
C ARG A 9 -2.91 62.29 -22.04
N THR A 10 -2.40 61.16 -22.56
CA THR A 10 -1.83 60.07 -21.74
C THR A 10 -0.93 59.18 -22.59
N GLN A 11 0.30 58.98 -22.12
CA GLN A 11 1.36 58.17 -22.72
C GLN A 11 0.98 56.68 -22.72
N ARG A 12 1.20 55.98 -23.83
CA ARG A 12 1.28 54.50 -23.83
C ARG A 12 2.72 54.13 -23.48
N ALA A 13 2.94 53.69 -22.24
CA ALA A 13 4.19 53.06 -21.81
C ALA A 13 4.10 51.55 -22.03
N GLY A 14 5.24 50.98 -22.42
CA GLY A 14 5.40 49.60 -22.89
C GLY A 14 5.08 48.52 -21.84
N VAL A 15 4.83 47.34 -22.40
CA VAL A 15 4.60 46.09 -21.69
C VAL A 15 5.99 45.51 -21.36
N GLU A 16 6.40 45.58 -20.10
CA GLU A 16 7.46 44.73 -19.57
C GLU A 16 6.92 44.01 -18.34
N GLY A 17 6.74 42.70 -18.49
CA GLY A 17 6.33 41.81 -17.42
C GLY A 17 7.45 41.61 -16.42
N LEU A 18 7.15 41.84 -15.15
CA LEU A 18 7.88 41.25 -14.03
C LEU A 18 6.92 40.26 -13.34
N LEU A 19 7.15 38.98 -13.62
CA LEU A 19 6.61 37.89 -12.80
C LEU A 19 7.24 37.97 -11.39
N PRO A 20 6.48 37.71 -10.32
CA PRO A 20 7.06 37.59 -8.98
C PRO A 20 7.93 36.31 -8.90
N PRO A 21 8.94 36.28 -8.02
CA PRO A 21 9.78 35.10 -7.86
C PRO A 21 8.95 33.90 -7.38
N LEU A 22 9.07 32.81 -8.12
CA LEU A 22 8.58 31.49 -7.71
C LEU A 22 9.22 31.16 -6.37
N HIS A 23 8.41 31.15 -5.32
CA HIS A 23 8.80 30.51 -4.06
C HIS A 23 8.83 29.02 -4.36
N LEU A 24 10.01 28.52 -4.74
CA LEU A 24 10.29 27.09 -4.70
C LEU A 24 10.38 26.75 -3.20
N GLY A 25 9.20 26.53 -2.60
CA GLY A 25 9.09 25.85 -1.34
C GLY A 25 9.79 24.52 -1.51
N SER A 26 10.98 24.41 -0.93
CA SER A 26 11.54 23.14 -0.53
C SER A 26 10.57 22.57 0.51
N GLU A 27 9.48 21.96 0.06
CA GLU A 27 8.79 20.95 0.83
C GLU A 27 9.81 19.82 0.99
N ALA A 28 10.56 19.91 2.09
CA ALA A 28 11.22 18.76 2.64
C ALA A 28 10.10 17.76 2.93
N SER A 29 9.84 16.88 1.96
CA SER A 29 9.09 15.66 2.14
C SER A 29 9.73 15.00 3.35
N SER A 30 9.05 15.11 4.50
CA SER A 30 9.47 14.39 5.69
C SER A 30 9.38 12.93 5.29
N GLU A 31 10.52 12.31 5.04
CA GLU A 31 10.64 10.91 4.72
C GLU A 31 10.13 10.17 5.95
N ARG A 32 8.82 9.90 5.99
CA ARG A 32 8.20 9.19 7.11
C ARG A 32 8.85 7.83 7.11
N THR A 33 9.71 7.58 8.09
CA THR A 33 10.30 6.25 8.26
C THR A 33 9.16 5.26 8.45
N VAL A 34 8.90 4.46 7.41
CA VAL A 34 7.83 3.48 7.42
C VAL A 34 8.25 2.36 8.37
N VAL A 35 7.68 2.38 9.58
CA VAL A 35 7.98 1.36 10.59
C VAL A 35 7.40 0.02 10.12
N PRO A 36 8.20 -1.06 10.05
CA PRO A 36 7.67 -2.32 9.56
C PRO A 36 6.68 -2.96 10.54
N PHE A 37 5.71 -3.69 9.99
CA PHE A 37 4.81 -4.54 10.74
C PHE A 37 5.58 -5.74 11.28
N ARG A 38 5.47 -5.99 12.60
CA ARG A 38 6.24 -7.02 13.30
C ARG A 38 5.39 -7.83 14.28
N GLY A 39 5.81 -9.07 14.52
CA GLY A 39 5.22 -9.94 15.53
C GLY A 39 4.05 -10.76 15.02
N THR A 40 3.54 -11.61 15.92
CA THR A 40 2.46 -12.55 15.67
C THR A 40 1.37 -12.33 16.72
N PHE A 41 0.12 -12.17 16.28
CA PHE A 41 -1.00 -11.84 17.16
C PHE A 41 -2.18 -12.78 16.90
N ASP A 42 -2.77 -13.29 17.96
CA ASP A 42 -3.99 -14.09 17.90
C ASP A 42 -5.23 -13.19 17.93
N HIS A 43 -6.09 -13.38 16.94
CA HIS A 43 -7.32 -12.63 16.78
C HIS A 43 -8.47 -13.54 16.36
N THR A 44 -9.67 -12.97 16.37
CA THR A 44 -10.87 -13.64 15.87
C THR A 44 -11.61 -12.77 14.87
N LEU A 45 -12.26 -13.43 13.92
CA LEU A 45 -13.27 -12.78 13.07
C LEU A 45 -14.57 -12.61 13.84
N ASP A 46 -15.19 -11.46 13.68
CA ASP A 46 -16.56 -11.25 14.13
C ASP A 46 -17.58 -11.88 13.17
N ALA A 47 -18.86 -11.84 13.55
CA ALA A 47 -19.95 -12.43 12.77
C ALA A 47 -20.15 -11.81 11.36
N LYS A 48 -19.45 -10.71 11.03
CA LYS A 48 -19.50 -10.03 9.74
C LYS A 48 -18.17 -10.15 8.97
N ASN A 49 -17.36 -11.15 9.30
CA ASN A 49 -16.02 -11.35 8.72
C ASN A 49 -15.10 -10.13 8.87
N ARG A 50 -15.21 -9.42 10.01
CA ARG A 50 -14.30 -8.32 10.31
C ARG A 50 -13.24 -8.75 11.32
N LEU A 51 -12.01 -8.32 11.08
CA LEU A 51 -10.87 -8.55 11.95
C LEU A 51 -10.50 -7.25 12.67
N THR A 52 -10.29 -7.31 13.98
CA THR A 52 -9.75 -6.18 14.73
C THR A 52 -8.24 -6.06 14.48
N ILE A 53 -7.79 -4.93 13.93
CA ILE A 53 -6.36 -4.67 13.73
C ILE A 53 -5.68 -4.43 15.08
N PRO A 54 -4.48 -5.00 15.33
CA PRO A 54 -3.69 -4.68 16.51
C PRO A 54 -3.53 -3.17 16.69
N ALA A 55 -3.84 -2.66 17.88
CA ALA A 55 -3.99 -1.21 18.12
C ALA A 55 -2.79 -0.38 17.64
N ARG A 56 -1.58 -0.92 17.78
CA ARG A 56 -0.33 -0.27 17.38
C ARG A 56 -0.18 -0.02 15.88
N TYR A 57 -0.95 -0.73 15.04
CA TYR A 57 -0.88 -0.62 13.59
C TYR A 57 -2.01 0.20 12.97
N ARG A 58 -3.04 0.54 13.75
CA ARG A 58 -4.20 1.29 13.24
C ARG A 58 -3.81 2.65 12.67
N ALA A 59 -2.93 3.39 13.35
CA ALA A 59 -2.44 4.68 12.86
C ALA A 59 -1.62 4.56 11.56
N ALA A 60 -0.97 3.43 11.31
CA ALA A 60 -0.21 3.20 10.08
C ALA A 60 -1.09 2.78 8.90
N LEU A 61 -2.39 2.53 9.13
CA LEU A 61 -3.41 2.11 8.17
C LEU A 61 -4.58 3.11 8.12
N SER A 62 -4.38 4.33 8.64
CA SER A 62 -5.42 5.36 8.70
C SER A 62 -5.85 5.87 7.33
N ASP A 63 -4.94 5.78 6.35
CA ASP A 63 -5.14 6.26 4.98
C ASP A 63 -5.77 5.18 4.08
N GLY A 64 -6.35 4.14 4.69
CA GLY A 64 -6.91 2.97 4.03
C GLY A 64 -5.97 1.76 4.03
N VAL A 65 -6.47 0.64 3.49
CA VAL A 65 -5.73 -0.61 3.31
C VAL A 65 -6.00 -1.22 1.95
N VAL A 66 -5.04 -2.01 1.46
CA VAL A 66 -5.27 -2.95 0.36
C VAL A 66 -5.17 -4.37 0.89
N LEU A 67 -6.23 -5.16 0.69
CA LEU A 67 -6.27 -6.58 0.99
C LEU A 67 -5.96 -7.34 -0.29
N ALA A 68 -5.00 -8.26 -0.27
CA ALA A 68 -4.54 -8.92 -1.49
C ALA A 68 -4.15 -10.38 -1.27
N MET A 69 -4.32 -11.20 -2.31
CA MET A 69 -3.76 -12.54 -2.38
C MET A 69 -2.21 -12.48 -2.50
N PRO A 70 -1.45 -13.33 -1.79
CA PRO A 70 0.01 -13.36 -1.89
C PRO A 70 0.46 -14.00 -3.21
N ILE A 71 1.55 -13.48 -3.80
CA ILE A 71 2.10 -13.97 -5.08
C ILE A 71 2.62 -15.41 -5.02
N ASP A 72 3.07 -15.87 -3.86
CA ASP A 72 3.49 -17.25 -3.64
C ASP A 72 2.32 -18.21 -3.40
N MET A 73 1.07 -17.73 -3.55
CA MET A 73 -0.17 -18.49 -3.46
C MET A 73 -0.39 -19.18 -2.12
N ARG A 74 0.31 -18.78 -1.04
CA ARG A 74 0.05 -19.30 0.30
C ARG A 74 -1.39 -18.94 0.74
N PRO A 75 -2.05 -19.79 1.55
CA PRO A 75 -3.44 -19.58 1.97
C PRO A 75 -3.50 -18.53 3.09
N CYS A 76 -3.15 -17.29 2.75
CA CYS A 76 -3.24 -16.13 3.64
C CYS A 76 -3.72 -14.89 2.87
N VAL A 77 -4.09 -13.83 3.61
CA VAL A 77 -4.45 -12.53 3.03
C VAL A 77 -3.41 -11.49 3.44
N GLY A 78 -2.82 -10.80 2.48
CA GLY A 78 -1.96 -9.65 2.75
C GLY A 78 -2.78 -8.40 3.06
N VAL A 79 -2.44 -7.70 4.14
CA VAL A 79 -2.98 -6.39 4.52
C VAL A 79 -1.88 -5.36 4.36
N TRP A 80 -2.03 -4.49 3.36
CA TRP A 80 -1.02 -3.54 2.94
C TRP A 80 -1.44 -2.11 3.25
N ARG A 81 -0.45 -1.24 3.41
CA ARG A 81 -0.63 0.18 3.15
C ARG A 81 -0.83 0.36 1.64
N PRO A 82 -1.76 1.22 1.18
CA PRO A 82 -1.99 1.39 -0.27
C PRO A 82 -0.71 1.72 -1.05
N ALA A 83 0.11 2.66 -0.54
CA ALA A 83 1.36 3.05 -1.17
C ALA A 83 2.38 1.89 -1.30
N GLU A 84 2.44 0.98 -0.31
CA GLU A 84 3.35 -0.16 -0.33
C GLU A 84 2.89 -1.22 -1.35
N TYR A 85 1.59 -1.50 -1.43
CA TYR A 85 1.04 -2.42 -2.42
C TYR A 85 1.26 -1.92 -3.85
N GLU A 86 1.03 -0.63 -4.05
CA GLU A 86 1.28 0.08 -5.30
C GLU A 86 2.76 0.04 -5.70
N SER A 87 3.67 0.30 -4.76
CA SER A 87 5.11 0.18 -5.00
C SER A 87 5.53 -1.26 -5.32
N PHE A 88 5.00 -2.24 -4.60
CA PHE A 88 5.30 -3.65 -4.80
C PHE A 88 4.83 -4.16 -6.17
N SER A 89 3.56 -3.94 -6.50
CA SER A 89 2.96 -4.40 -7.76
C SER A 89 3.63 -3.75 -8.98
N ARG A 90 3.90 -2.44 -8.93
CA ARG A 90 4.62 -1.74 -10.02
C ARG A 90 6.01 -2.31 -10.25
N ARG A 91 6.82 -2.46 -9.18
CA ARG A 91 8.17 -3.03 -9.31
C ARG A 91 8.14 -4.42 -9.93
N ALA A 92 7.20 -5.27 -9.54
CA ALA A 92 7.06 -6.60 -10.14
C ALA A 92 6.65 -6.56 -11.63
N LEU A 93 5.86 -5.56 -12.04
CA LEU A 93 5.42 -5.38 -13.43
C LEU A 93 6.46 -4.73 -14.33
N ASP A 94 7.36 -3.90 -13.77
CA ASP A 94 8.39 -3.17 -14.53
C ASP A 94 9.51 -4.09 -15.05
N GLU A 95 9.69 -5.26 -14.42
CA GLU A 95 10.60 -6.32 -14.88
C GLU A 95 10.12 -7.03 -16.16
N ILE A 96 8.88 -6.74 -16.61
CA ILE A 96 8.24 -7.40 -17.74
C ILE A 96 7.87 -6.36 -18.80
N SER A 97 8.20 -6.64 -20.06
CA SER A 97 7.82 -5.78 -21.19
C SER A 97 6.32 -5.44 -21.17
N PRO A 98 5.93 -4.16 -21.35
CA PRO A 98 4.53 -3.71 -21.40
C PRO A 98 3.63 -4.46 -22.40
N LEU A 99 4.23 -4.99 -23.47
CA LEU A 99 3.50 -5.71 -24.53
C LEU A 99 3.48 -7.23 -24.32
N SER A 100 4.08 -7.72 -23.23
CA SER A 100 4.12 -9.15 -22.93
C SER A 100 2.76 -9.65 -22.43
N PRO A 101 2.23 -10.75 -22.98
CA PRO A 101 1.04 -11.41 -22.43
C PRO A 101 1.18 -11.77 -20.94
N ARG A 102 2.41 -12.10 -20.50
CA ARG A 102 2.71 -12.40 -19.09
C ARG A 102 2.49 -11.20 -18.17
N ARG A 103 2.73 -9.98 -18.67
CA ARG A 103 2.45 -8.77 -17.89
C ARG A 103 0.95 -8.62 -17.66
N SER A 104 0.14 -8.84 -18.69
CA SER A 104 -1.32 -8.78 -18.57
C SER A 104 -1.87 -9.84 -17.60
N GLU A 105 -1.30 -11.04 -17.57
CA GLU A 105 -1.63 -12.05 -16.57
C GLU A 105 -1.29 -11.59 -15.15
N LEU A 106 -0.11 -10.96 -14.97
CA LEU A 106 0.33 -10.47 -13.67
C LEU A 106 -0.47 -9.23 -13.21
N GLU A 107 -0.88 -8.35 -14.12
CA GLU A 107 -1.80 -7.24 -13.85
C GLU A 107 -3.16 -7.77 -13.35
N ARG A 108 -3.72 -8.79 -14.01
CA ARG A 108 -4.95 -9.44 -13.53
C ARG A 108 -4.74 -10.10 -12.17
N PHE A 109 -3.57 -10.66 -11.92
CA PHE A 109 -3.26 -11.23 -10.62
C PHE A 109 -3.28 -10.14 -9.53
N PHE A 110 -2.47 -9.10 -9.66
CA PHE A 110 -2.39 -8.05 -8.64
C PHE A 110 -3.70 -7.28 -8.49
N TYR A 111 -4.24 -6.74 -9.58
CA TYR A 111 -5.39 -5.84 -9.50
C TYR A 111 -6.73 -6.57 -9.44
N GLY A 112 -6.80 -7.82 -9.91
CA GLY A 112 -8.00 -8.65 -9.84
C GLY A 112 -8.14 -9.44 -8.53
N ASN A 113 -7.03 -9.72 -7.84
CA ASN A 113 -7.03 -10.43 -6.55
C ASN A 113 -6.67 -9.51 -5.37
N SER A 114 -7.01 -8.23 -5.47
CA SER A 114 -6.91 -7.28 -4.38
C SER A 114 -8.15 -6.39 -4.27
N GLN A 115 -8.36 -5.82 -3.10
CA GLN A 115 -9.47 -4.92 -2.82
C GLN A 115 -9.10 -3.89 -1.75
N GLU A 116 -9.46 -2.63 -2.00
CA GLU A 116 -9.33 -1.55 -1.03
C GLU A 116 -10.39 -1.66 0.08
N ALA A 117 -10.01 -1.27 1.29
CA ALA A 117 -10.91 -1.18 2.43
C ALA A 117 -10.43 -0.13 3.43
N ASP A 118 -11.32 0.25 4.35
CA ASP A 118 -11.02 1.17 5.45
C ASP A 118 -11.17 0.48 6.81
N LEU A 119 -10.50 1.05 7.81
CA LEU A 119 -10.75 0.71 9.21
C LEU A 119 -12.04 1.40 9.67
N ASP A 120 -12.93 0.64 10.32
CA ASP A 120 -14.07 1.23 11.02
C ASP A 120 -13.64 1.99 12.28
N ALA A 121 -14.59 2.67 12.95
CA ALA A 121 -14.32 3.42 14.18
C ALA A 121 -13.76 2.57 15.34
N ALA A 122 -13.93 1.23 15.30
CA ALA A 122 -13.36 0.31 16.27
C ALA A 122 -11.97 -0.22 15.85
N GLY A 123 -11.46 0.20 14.70
CA GLY A 123 -10.20 -0.27 14.11
C GLY A 123 -10.31 -1.68 13.53
N ARG A 124 -11.48 -2.05 12.99
CA ARG A 124 -11.70 -3.33 12.31
C ARG A 124 -11.67 -3.15 10.80
N ILE A 125 -11.18 -4.17 10.10
CA ILE A 125 -11.25 -4.28 8.64
C ILE A 125 -12.23 -5.37 8.24
N MET A 126 -13.00 -5.15 7.18
CA MET A 126 -13.84 -6.20 6.57
C MET A 126 -12.99 -7.02 5.60
N ILE A 127 -13.03 -8.34 5.72
CA ILE A 127 -12.33 -9.23 4.80
C ILE A 127 -13.28 -9.60 3.65
N PRO A 128 -12.92 -9.30 2.39
CA PRO A 128 -13.66 -9.76 1.22
C PRO A 128 -13.80 -11.27 1.20
N GLY A 129 -14.99 -11.77 0.82
CA GLY A 129 -15.30 -13.20 0.82
C GLY A 129 -14.27 -14.02 0.05
N PHE A 130 -13.92 -13.61 -1.18
CA PHE A 130 -12.97 -14.35 -2.01
C PHE A 130 -11.56 -14.46 -1.41
N LEU A 131 -11.11 -13.45 -0.65
CA LEU A 131 -9.82 -13.49 0.05
C LEU A 131 -9.92 -14.37 1.30
N GLY A 132 -11.03 -14.28 2.03
CA GLY A 132 -11.32 -15.16 3.17
C GLY A 132 -11.37 -16.62 2.75
N ASP A 133 -11.99 -16.92 1.60
CA ASP A 133 -12.11 -18.26 1.04
C ASP A 133 -10.73 -18.80 0.60
N HIS A 134 -9.93 -18.02 -0.13
CA HIS A 134 -8.56 -18.38 -0.51
C HIS A 134 -7.70 -18.72 0.71
N ALA A 135 -7.74 -17.86 1.73
CA ALA A 135 -6.97 -18.03 2.95
C ALA A 135 -7.60 -19.00 3.96
N GLN A 136 -8.74 -19.60 3.60
CA GLN A 136 -9.50 -20.53 4.44
C GLN A 136 -9.77 -19.98 5.84
N LEU A 137 -10.03 -18.66 5.94
CA LEU A 137 -10.21 -17.98 7.21
C LEU A 137 -11.49 -18.48 7.88
N LYS A 138 -11.35 -18.81 9.17
CA LYS A 138 -12.46 -19.19 10.06
C LYS A 138 -12.51 -18.21 11.23
N LYS A 139 -13.06 -18.65 12.35
CA LYS A 139 -13.16 -17.84 13.56
C LYS A 139 -11.79 -17.40 14.10
N GLU A 140 -10.81 -18.30 14.13
CA GLU A 140 -9.48 -18.02 14.70
C GLU A 140 -8.49 -17.65 13.61
N VAL A 141 -7.88 -16.46 13.76
CA VAL A 141 -7.00 -15.85 12.78
C VAL A 141 -5.68 -15.47 13.45
N VAL A 142 -4.60 -15.74 12.74
CA VAL A 142 -3.24 -15.32 13.12
C VAL A 142 -2.86 -14.14 12.26
N VAL A 143 -2.46 -13.05 12.90
CA VAL A 143 -1.92 -11.87 12.22
C VAL A 143 -0.41 -11.90 12.35
N VAL A 144 0.30 -11.97 11.22
CA VAL A 144 1.76 -12.03 11.18
C VAL A 144 2.29 -10.79 10.47
N GLY A 145 3.09 -9.98 11.15
CA GLY A 145 3.79 -8.86 10.52
C GLY A 145 5.02 -9.34 9.76
N VAL A 146 5.13 -8.99 8.48
CA VAL A 146 6.23 -9.42 7.58
C VAL A 146 6.97 -8.24 6.94
N GLY A 147 6.98 -7.09 7.63
CA GLY A 147 7.67 -5.89 7.17
C GLY A 147 6.73 -4.87 6.53
N ASP A 148 6.50 -5.00 5.23
CA ASP A 148 5.71 -4.07 4.40
C ASP A 148 4.19 -4.25 4.56
N ARG A 149 3.76 -5.45 4.97
CA ARG A 149 2.36 -5.84 5.19
C ARG A 149 2.19 -6.69 6.44
N MET A 150 0.94 -6.95 6.79
CA MET A 150 0.56 -8.06 7.66
C MET A 150 -0.03 -9.18 6.82
N GLU A 151 0.08 -10.42 7.29
CA GLU A 151 -0.58 -11.57 6.70
C GLU A 151 -1.61 -12.14 7.66
N LEU A 152 -2.80 -12.43 7.15
CA LEU A 152 -3.90 -13.03 7.87
C LEU A 152 -3.96 -14.50 7.52
N TRP A 153 -3.76 -15.34 8.51
CA TRP A 153 -3.76 -16.79 8.37
C TRP A 153 -4.91 -17.38 9.15
N SER A 154 -5.51 -18.47 8.67
CA SER A 154 -6.29 -19.32 9.56
C SER A 154 -5.36 -19.92 10.63
N ARG A 155 -5.87 -20.16 11.84
CA ARG A 155 -5.08 -20.79 12.91
C ARG A 155 -4.44 -22.10 12.45
N GLY A 156 -5.23 -23.00 11.86
CA GLY A 156 -4.72 -24.26 11.32
C GLY A 156 -3.67 -24.08 10.21
N GLY A 157 -3.92 -23.18 9.26
CA GLY A 157 -2.97 -22.93 8.16
C GLY A 157 -1.63 -22.39 8.65
N TRP A 158 -1.63 -21.53 9.69
CA TRP A 158 -0.38 -21.07 10.29
C TRP A 158 0.35 -22.15 11.07
N ASP A 159 -0.37 -22.99 11.82
CA ASP A 159 0.22 -24.09 12.57
C ASP A 159 0.89 -25.12 11.66
N GLU A 160 0.36 -25.33 10.46
CA GLU A 160 0.97 -26.16 9.40
C GLU A 160 2.17 -25.45 8.73
N HIS A 161 2.03 -24.16 8.45
CA HIS A 161 3.06 -23.42 7.71
C HIS A 161 4.30 -23.10 8.55
N ARG A 162 4.13 -22.71 9.82
CA ARG A 162 5.20 -22.19 10.68
C ARG A 162 6.36 -23.17 10.89
N PRO A 163 6.15 -24.48 11.14
CA PRO A 163 7.25 -25.44 11.23
C PRO A 163 8.06 -25.52 9.93
N THR A 164 7.36 -25.59 8.79
CA THR A 164 7.98 -25.63 7.46
C THR A 164 8.81 -24.39 7.17
N LEU A 165 8.31 -23.20 7.56
CA LEU A 165 9.07 -21.96 7.50
C LEU A 165 10.35 -22.05 8.34
N LEU A 166 10.25 -22.46 9.60
CA LEU A 166 11.40 -22.52 10.50
C LEU A 166 12.46 -23.53 10.04
N SER A 167 12.07 -24.68 9.48
CA SER A 167 13.01 -25.63 8.90
C SER A 167 13.67 -25.09 7.62
N GLY A 168 12.90 -24.43 6.74
CA GLY A 168 13.42 -23.88 5.48
C GLY A 168 14.36 -22.69 5.68
N VAL A 169 14.18 -21.89 6.75
CA VAL A 169 15.04 -20.73 7.03
C VAL A 169 16.51 -21.13 7.21
N ALA A 170 16.81 -22.30 7.78
CA ALA A 170 18.17 -22.77 7.93
C ALA A 170 18.88 -22.97 6.57
N GLU A 171 18.15 -23.47 5.57
CA GLU A 171 18.68 -23.68 4.21
C GLU A 171 18.83 -22.34 3.46
N ILE A 172 17.82 -21.47 3.57
CA ILE A 172 17.83 -20.15 2.91
C ILE A 172 18.98 -19.29 3.44
N THR A 173 19.18 -19.26 4.76
CA THR A 173 20.24 -18.45 5.38
C THR A 173 21.63 -18.93 5.00
N ALA A 174 21.82 -20.24 4.81
CA ALA A 174 23.07 -20.79 4.29
C ALA A 174 23.34 -20.32 2.84
N SER A 175 22.32 -20.29 1.97
CA SER A 175 22.47 -19.83 0.58
C SER A 175 22.82 -18.34 0.49
N VAL A 176 22.18 -17.49 1.30
CA VAL A 176 22.42 -16.04 1.30
C VAL A 176 23.80 -15.66 1.84
N ALA A 177 24.36 -16.44 2.77
CA ALA A 177 25.70 -16.17 3.32
C ALA A 177 26.86 -16.45 2.33
N HIS A 178 26.57 -17.09 1.18
CA HIS A 178 27.56 -17.48 0.18
C HIS A 178 27.45 -16.69 -1.15
N ALA A 179 26.55 -15.70 -1.23
CA ALA A 179 26.38 -14.81 -2.37
C ALA A 179 26.95 -13.42 -2.07
#